data_AF-A0A1W9WMH4-F1
#
_entry.id   AF-A0A1W9WMH4-F1
#
_cell.length_a   1.000
_cell.length_b   1.000
_cell.length_c   1.000
_cell.angle_alpha   90.00
_cell.angle_beta   90.00
_cell.angle_gamma   90.00
#
_symmetry.space_group_name_H-M   'P 1'
#
loop_
_entity.id
_entity.type
_entity.pdbx_description
1 polymer ?
#
loop_
_entity_poly.entity_id
_entity_poly.type
_entity_poly.pdbx_seq_one_letter_code
_entity_poly.pdbx_strand_id
1 'polypeptide(L)'
;MGRLSWAEEEFQIQSRVRYENNHTVPLFKKFKGAGKIDNRSLAVLENLLQVRLSIAQKKDRPLFKILSNPSLMTMAREKPVTIDQMLKTRVISQKQAGMYGNLCVEAIVKAMELSHEALPSYPKTRRPRKDMKIQDRIKRLKKMREKLSITIGIEPGFLLNNALIGSIAFQKPATLEDLLKIENVRHWQVEAIGGKIISTLGYCKS
;
A
#
# COMPACT_ATOMS: atom_id res chain seq x y z
N MET A 1 -34.25 7.92 -12.47
CA MET A 1 -33.93 9.32 -12.13
C MET A 1 -33.99 9.43 -10.61
N GLY A 2 -32.96 9.94 -9.92
CA GLY A 2 -32.97 10.05 -8.44
C GLY A 2 -31.64 9.79 -7.71
N ARG A 3 -30.48 9.93 -8.37
CA ARG A 3 -29.15 9.72 -7.75
C ARG A 3 -28.17 10.87 -8.02
N LEU A 4 -28.70 12.04 -8.38
CA LEU A 4 -27.87 13.21 -8.69
C LEU A 4 -27.08 13.65 -7.46
N SER A 5 -27.73 13.74 -6.30
CA SER A 5 -27.07 14.07 -5.02
C SER A 5 -25.96 13.07 -4.66
N TRP A 6 -26.13 11.79 -4.99
CA TRP A 6 -25.10 10.76 -4.75
C TRP A 6 -23.86 11.04 -5.60
N ALA A 7 -24.06 11.36 -6.88
CA ALA A 7 -22.98 11.70 -7.80
C ALA A 7 -22.28 13.00 -7.40
N GLU A 8 -23.03 14.03 -6.99
CA GLU A 8 -22.49 15.30 -6.51
C GLU A 8 -21.60 15.10 -5.28
N GLU A 9 -22.01 14.29 -4.31
CA GLU A 9 -21.18 13.96 -3.14
C GLU A 9 -19.87 13.28 -3.57
N GLU A 10 -19.92 12.28 -4.46
CA GLU A 10 -18.71 11.60 -4.94
C GLU A 10 -17.77 12.54 -5.70
N PHE A 11 -18.30 13.43 -6.55
CA PHE A 11 -17.48 14.42 -7.27
C PHE A 11 -16.81 15.42 -6.35
N GLN A 12 -17.55 15.92 -5.34
CA GLN A 12 -16.97 16.82 -4.34
C GLN A 12 -15.83 16.13 -3.59
N ILE A 13 -15.97 14.86 -3.22
CA ILE A 13 -14.91 14.12 -2.53
C ILE A 13 -13.70 13.92 -3.45
N GLN A 14 -13.90 13.52 -4.70
CA GLN A 14 -12.79 13.34 -5.65
C GLN A 14 -12.02 14.63 -5.94
N SER A 15 -12.70 15.78 -5.98
CA SER A 15 -12.06 17.09 -6.19
C SER A 15 -11.04 17.48 -5.10
N ARG A 16 -11.15 16.87 -3.91
CA ARG A 16 -10.28 17.14 -2.75
C ARG A 16 -9.05 16.24 -2.68
N VAL A 17 -8.98 15.17 -3.49
CA VAL A 17 -7.83 14.27 -3.50
C VAL A 17 -6.59 15.05 -3.96
N ARG A 18 -5.50 14.93 -3.19
CA ARG A 18 -4.20 15.53 -3.50
C ARG A 18 -3.19 14.44 -3.77
N TYR A 19 -2.17 14.77 -4.56
CA TYR A 19 -1.03 13.87 -4.75
C TYR A 19 -0.29 13.70 -3.42
N GLU A 20 -0.28 12.48 -2.89
CA GLU A 20 0.60 12.14 -1.77
C GLU A 20 2.01 11.88 -2.27
N ASN A 21 2.99 12.62 -1.74
CA ASN A 21 4.39 12.36 -2.03
C ASN A 21 4.78 10.98 -1.47
N ASN A 22 4.98 10.03 -2.38
CA ASN A 22 5.25 8.64 -2.04
C ASN A 22 6.71 8.36 -1.64
N HIS A 23 7.57 9.38 -1.56
CA HIS A 23 9.01 9.25 -1.27
C HIS A 23 9.38 9.47 0.21
N THR A 24 8.52 9.06 1.14
CA THR A 24 8.79 9.14 2.58
C THR A 24 9.81 8.08 2.99
N VAL A 25 10.87 8.49 3.70
CA VAL A 25 11.93 7.60 4.20
C VAL A 25 11.42 6.82 5.42
N PRO A 26 11.79 5.53 5.59
CA PRO A 26 12.58 4.71 4.68
C PRO A 26 11.79 4.24 3.45
N LEU A 27 12.43 4.34 2.29
CA LEU A 27 11.85 4.05 0.98
C LEU A 27 11.54 2.56 0.80
N PHE A 28 12.30 1.66 1.43
CA PHE A 28 12.09 0.22 1.32
C PHE A 28 10.69 -0.23 1.76
N LYS A 29 9.97 0.54 2.59
CA LYS A 29 8.62 0.18 3.09
C LYS A 29 7.62 0.00 1.96
N LYS A 30 7.76 0.76 0.88
CA LYS A 30 6.89 0.67 -0.31
C LYS A 30 7.48 -0.21 -1.41
N PHE A 31 8.65 -0.83 -1.18
CA PHE A 31 9.31 -1.69 -2.15
C PHE A 31 8.83 -3.15 -2.02
N LYS A 32 8.26 -3.68 -3.11
CA LYS A 32 7.75 -5.06 -3.14
C LYS A 32 8.87 -6.06 -2.83
N GLY A 33 8.68 -6.86 -1.77
CA GLY A 33 9.61 -7.90 -1.36
C GLY A 33 10.64 -7.48 -0.29
N ALA A 34 10.69 -6.20 0.09
CA ALA A 34 11.60 -5.71 1.14
C ALA A 34 11.37 -6.38 2.50
N GLY A 35 10.13 -6.73 2.84
CA GLY A 35 9.83 -7.44 4.09
C GLY A 35 10.28 -8.91 4.15
N LYS A 36 10.99 -9.42 3.14
CA LYS A 36 11.45 -10.83 3.06
C LYS A 36 12.98 -10.98 3.11
N ILE A 37 13.72 -9.88 3.14
CA ILE A 37 15.19 -9.90 3.15
C ILE A 37 15.72 -9.53 4.54
N ASP A 38 16.96 -9.92 4.84
CA ASP A 38 17.60 -9.60 6.11
C ASP A 38 17.91 -8.09 6.25
N ASN A 39 18.19 -7.65 7.47
CA ASN A 39 18.40 -6.24 7.81
C ASN A 39 19.58 -5.61 7.03
N ARG A 40 20.63 -6.38 6.71
CA ARG A 40 21.78 -5.88 5.94
C ARG A 40 21.39 -5.67 4.48
N SER A 41 20.71 -6.63 3.87
CA SER A 41 20.13 -6.47 2.53
C SER A 41 19.14 -5.29 2.48
N LEU A 42 18.39 -5.06 3.56
CA LEU A 42 17.45 -3.95 3.67
C LEU A 42 18.15 -2.58 3.71
N ALA A 43 19.28 -2.48 4.41
CA ALA A 43 20.14 -1.27 4.37
C ALA A 43 20.66 -0.99 2.97
N VAL A 44 21.14 -2.02 2.27
CA VAL A 44 21.63 -1.89 0.89
C VAL A 44 20.50 -1.43 -0.03
N LEU A 45 19.31 -2.03 0.10
CA LEU A 45 18.14 -1.65 -0.67
C LEU A 45 17.77 -0.17 -0.43
N GLU A 46 17.80 0.29 0.82
CA GLU A 46 17.50 1.69 1.16
C GLU A 46 18.46 2.65 0.46
N ASN A 47 19.77 2.42 0.57
CA ASN A 47 20.78 3.29 -0.04
C ASN A 47 20.63 3.31 -1.57
N LEU A 48 20.42 2.16 -2.20
CA LEU A 48 20.20 2.08 -3.65
C LEU A 48 18.90 2.78 -4.09
N LEU A 49 17.84 2.74 -3.28
CA LEU A 49 16.60 3.46 -3.55
C LEU A 49 16.79 4.98 -3.48
N GLN A 50 17.58 5.46 -2.53
CA GLN A 50 17.93 6.88 -2.42
C GLN A 50 18.76 7.34 -3.63
N VAL A 51 19.75 6.54 -4.05
CA VAL A 51 20.51 6.80 -5.29
C VAL A 51 19.57 6.90 -6.49
N ARG A 52 18.66 5.92 -6.65
CA ARG A 52 17.70 5.93 -7.75
C ARG A 52 16.80 7.17 -7.74
N LEU A 53 16.30 7.56 -6.56
CA LEU A 53 15.43 8.71 -6.39
C LEU A 53 16.16 10.02 -6.75
N SER A 54 17.39 10.19 -6.25
CA SER A 54 18.20 11.39 -6.54
C SER A 54 18.49 11.52 -8.04
N ILE A 55 18.87 10.43 -8.72
CA ILE A 55 19.13 10.46 -10.17
C ILE A 55 17.84 10.73 -10.94
N ALA A 56 16.72 10.12 -10.54
CA ALA A 56 15.42 10.31 -11.19
C ALA A 56 14.96 11.78 -11.13
N GLN A 57 15.11 12.42 -9.97
CA GLN A 57 14.83 13.85 -9.78
C GLN A 57 15.73 14.72 -10.65
N LYS A 58 17.05 14.47 -10.65
CA LYS A 58 18.01 15.25 -11.45
C LYS A 58 17.77 15.12 -12.96
N LYS A 59 17.32 13.96 -13.43
CA LYS A 59 17.07 13.69 -14.85
C LYS A 59 15.63 13.96 -15.29
N ASP A 60 14.76 14.32 -14.35
CA ASP A 60 13.30 14.40 -14.55
C ASP A 60 12.74 13.15 -15.26
N ARG A 61 13.03 11.97 -14.70
CA ARG A 61 12.60 10.68 -15.27
C ARG A 61 11.95 9.78 -14.22
N PRO A 62 10.97 8.95 -14.63
CA PRO A 62 10.41 7.93 -13.74
C PRO A 62 11.48 6.98 -13.18
N LEU A 63 11.33 6.56 -11.91
CA LEU A 63 12.31 5.72 -11.19
C LEU A 63 12.75 4.48 -11.97
N PHE A 64 11.80 3.79 -12.62
CA PHE A 64 12.07 2.54 -13.34
C PHE A 64 12.94 2.72 -14.60
N LYS A 65 13.05 3.95 -15.14
CA LYS A 65 13.95 4.29 -16.25
C LYS A 65 15.40 4.49 -15.79
N ILE A 66 15.63 4.61 -14.48
CA ILE A 66 16.98 4.71 -13.90
C ILE A 66 17.51 3.31 -13.61
N LEU A 67 16.86 2.60 -12.67
CA LEU A 67 17.17 1.23 -12.27
C LEU A 67 15.88 0.45 -12.03
N SER A 68 15.84 -0.78 -12.55
CA SER A 68 14.67 -1.66 -12.43
C SER A 68 14.52 -2.19 -11.00
N ASN A 69 13.28 -2.51 -10.60
CA ASN A 69 13.05 -3.15 -9.28
C ASN A 69 13.78 -4.50 -9.16
N PRO A 70 13.77 -5.41 -10.17
CA PRO A 70 14.58 -6.62 -10.12
C PRO A 70 16.06 -6.35 -9.89
N SER A 71 16.65 -5.40 -10.63
CA SER A 71 18.07 -5.03 -10.47
C SER A 71 18.40 -4.60 -9.04
N LEU A 72 17.58 -3.73 -8.45
CA LEU A 72 17.77 -3.26 -7.08
C LEU A 72 17.65 -4.40 -6.05
N MET A 73 16.67 -5.29 -6.21
CA MET A 73 16.48 -6.42 -5.31
C MET A 73 17.63 -7.42 -5.41
N THR A 74 18.13 -7.69 -6.62
CA THR A 74 19.29 -8.57 -6.81
C THR A 74 20.55 -7.93 -6.21
N MET A 75 20.82 -6.65 -6.48
CA MET A 75 21.96 -5.96 -5.85
C MET A 75 21.87 -5.93 -4.32
N ALA A 76 20.68 -5.74 -3.76
CA ALA A 76 20.47 -5.79 -2.31
C ALA A 76 20.82 -7.16 -1.69
N ARG A 77 20.52 -8.25 -2.40
CA ARG A 77 20.80 -9.63 -1.95
C ARG A 77 22.26 -10.03 -2.16
N GLU A 78 22.76 -9.85 -3.37
CA GLU A 78 24.11 -10.28 -3.78
C GLU A 78 25.21 -9.34 -3.29
N LYS A 79 24.88 -8.08 -2.99
CA LYS A 79 25.81 -7.05 -2.46
C LYS A 79 27.10 -6.91 -3.30
N PRO A 80 27.01 -6.73 -4.63
CA PRO A 80 28.20 -6.57 -5.45
C PRO A 80 28.93 -5.27 -5.07
N VAL A 81 30.15 -5.38 -4.58
CA VAL A 81 31.00 -4.26 -4.16
C VAL A 81 31.92 -3.76 -5.28
N THR A 82 31.76 -4.30 -6.50
CA THR A 82 32.48 -3.85 -7.69
C THR A 82 31.55 -3.81 -8.90
N ILE A 83 31.89 -2.97 -9.88
CA ILE A 83 31.14 -2.90 -11.15
C ILE A 83 31.23 -4.22 -11.92
N ASP A 84 32.38 -4.89 -11.89
CA ASP A 84 32.56 -6.19 -12.56
C ASP A 84 31.56 -7.24 -12.03
N GLN A 85 31.38 -7.32 -10.71
CA GLN A 85 30.38 -8.19 -10.11
C GLN A 85 28.95 -7.84 -10.55
N MET A 86 28.63 -6.54 -10.72
CA MET A 86 27.33 -6.11 -11.23
C MET A 86 27.09 -6.52 -12.69
N LEU A 87 28.14 -6.46 -13.53
CA LEU A 87 28.07 -6.88 -14.92
C LEU A 87 27.96 -8.40 -15.03
N LYS A 88 28.75 -9.14 -14.24
CA LYS A 88 28.73 -10.60 -14.18
C LYS A 88 27.36 -11.15 -13.77
N THR A 89 26.71 -10.50 -12.81
CA THR A 89 25.35 -10.84 -12.36
C THR A 89 24.24 -10.27 -13.25
N ARG A 90 24.60 -9.52 -14.30
CA ARG A 90 23.67 -8.89 -15.27
C ARG A 90 22.58 -8.06 -14.61
N VAL A 91 22.86 -7.48 -13.43
CA VAL A 91 21.91 -6.62 -12.73
C VAL A 91 21.76 -5.26 -13.41
N ILE A 92 22.76 -4.84 -14.19
CA ILE A 92 22.78 -3.61 -14.98
C ILE A 92 23.47 -3.86 -16.33
N SER A 93 23.14 -3.05 -17.34
CA SER A 93 23.85 -3.05 -18.63
C SER A 93 25.19 -2.30 -18.57
N GLN A 94 26.06 -2.51 -19.56
CA GLN A 94 27.33 -1.78 -19.68
C GLN A 94 27.15 -0.26 -19.65
N LYS A 95 26.13 0.24 -20.34
CA LYS A 95 25.78 1.66 -20.34
C LYS A 95 25.38 2.15 -18.95
N GLN A 96 24.56 1.39 -18.24
CA GLN A 96 24.17 1.73 -16.86
C GLN A 96 25.34 1.63 -15.89
N ALA A 97 26.26 0.68 -16.06
CA ALA A 97 27.48 0.59 -15.28
C ALA A 97 28.34 1.85 -15.42
N GLY A 98 28.54 2.35 -16.66
CA GLY A 98 29.26 3.60 -16.89
C GLY A 98 28.58 4.84 -16.28
N MET A 99 27.24 4.87 -16.21
CA MET A 99 26.51 6.01 -15.66
C MET A 99 26.32 5.97 -14.14
N TYR A 100 26.06 4.79 -13.57
CA TYR A 100 25.53 4.63 -12.21
C TYR A 100 26.32 3.62 -11.36
N GLY A 101 27.25 2.86 -11.96
CA GLY A 101 27.96 1.78 -11.28
C GLY A 101 28.68 2.23 -10.02
N ASN A 102 29.46 3.31 -10.10
CA ASN A 102 30.18 3.87 -8.95
C ASN A 102 29.23 4.28 -7.82
N LEU A 103 28.13 4.96 -8.15
CA LEU A 103 27.13 5.39 -7.16
C LEU A 103 26.46 4.19 -6.47
N CYS A 104 26.18 3.12 -7.23
CA CYS A 104 25.63 1.89 -6.67
C CYS A 104 26.64 1.18 -5.76
N VAL A 105 27.91 1.08 -6.17
CA VAL A 105 28.97 0.48 -5.35
C VAL A 105 29.13 1.24 -4.05
N GLU A 106 29.22 2.57 -4.10
CA GLU A 106 29.32 3.42 -2.91
C GLU A 106 28.14 3.22 -1.96
N ALA A 107 26.92 3.17 -2.50
CA ALA A 107 25.71 2.90 -1.72
C ALA A 107 25.72 1.52 -1.03
N ILE A 108 26.22 0.48 -1.72
CA ILE A 108 26.35 -0.88 -1.19
C ILE A 108 27.41 -0.91 -0.09
N VAL A 109 28.60 -0.36 -0.34
CA VAL A 109 29.71 -0.32 0.62
C VAL A 109 29.29 0.41 1.90
N LYS A 110 28.66 1.59 1.79
CA LYS A 110 28.13 2.35 2.93
C LYS A 110 27.16 1.52 3.79
N ALA A 111 26.29 0.72 3.16
CA ALA A 111 25.38 -0.15 3.90
C ALA A 111 26.10 -1.36 4.54
N MET A 112 27.20 -1.81 3.96
CA MET A 112 28.04 -2.89 4.50
C MET A 112 28.92 -2.45 5.66
N GLU A 113 29.23 -1.17 5.78
CA GLU A 113 30.00 -0.60 6.89
C GLU A 113 29.15 -0.32 8.14
N LEU A 114 27.81 -0.34 8.03
CA LEU A 114 26.92 -0.13 9.17
C LEU A 114 27.17 -1.18 10.27
N SER A 115 27.23 -0.72 11.51
CA SER A 115 27.19 -1.59 12.69
C SER A 115 25.86 -2.34 12.75
N HIS A 116 25.82 -3.46 13.46
CA HIS A 116 24.61 -4.27 13.57
C HIS A 116 23.41 -3.48 14.15
N GLU A 117 23.68 -2.59 15.11
CA GLU A 117 22.69 -1.74 15.78
C GLU A 117 22.09 -0.67 14.86
N ALA A 118 22.86 -0.21 13.87
CA ALA A 118 22.41 0.77 12.89
C ALA A 118 21.60 0.17 11.72
N LEU A 119 21.45 -1.16 11.67
CA LEU A 119 20.73 -1.81 10.57
C LEU A 119 19.21 -1.57 10.67
N PRO A 120 18.55 -1.23 9.54
CA PRO A 120 17.12 -1.03 9.54
C PRO A 120 16.39 -2.35 9.77
N SER A 121 15.21 -2.27 10.36
CA SER A 121 14.29 -3.39 10.48
C SER A 121 13.02 -3.12 9.69
N TYR A 122 12.54 -4.11 8.97
CA TYR A 122 11.23 -4.03 8.34
C TYR A 122 10.15 -4.13 9.44
N PRO A 123 9.15 -3.23 9.49
CA PRO A 123 8.11 -3.28 10.51
C PRO A 123 7.43 -4.65 10.53
N LYS A 124 7.65 -5.40 11.61
CA LYS A 124 6.92 -6.66 11.85
C LYS A 124 5.52 -6.28 12.32
N THR A 125 4.60 -6.04 11.38
CA THR A 125 3.19 -5.97 11.74
C THR A 125 2.79 -7.38 12.20
N ARG A 126 2.73 -7.61 13.51
CA ARG A 126 2.03 -8.79 14.05
C ARG A 126 0.63 -8.71 13.49
N ARG A 127 0.31 -9.57 12.51
CA ARG A 127 -1.05 -9.66 12.01
C ARG A 127 -1.91 -10.00 13.22
N PRO A 128 -2.85 -9.13 13.63
CA PRO A 128 -3.73 -9.45 14.73
C PRO A 128 -4.36 -10.82 14.44
N ARG A 129 -4.44 -11.67 15.46
CA ARG A 129 -5.14 -12.96 15.34
C ARG A 129 -6.52 -12.64 14.75
N LYS A 130 -6.88 -13.29 13.63
CA LYS A 130 -8.14 -13.02 12.92
C LYS A 130 -9.28 -13.19 13.93
N ASP A 131 -9.87 -12.10 14.39
CA ASP A 131 -11.05 -12.17 15.26
C ASP A 131 -12.18 -12.79 14.43
N MET A 132 -12.57 -14.01 14.80
CA MET A 132 -13.60 -14.78 14.11
C MET A 132 -14.91 -14.00 14.03
N LYS A 133 -15.22 -13.19 15.06
CA LYS A 133 -16.43 -12.35 15.08
C LYS A 133 -16.36 -11.23 14.05
N ILE A 134 -15.18 -10.68 13.78
CA ILE A 134 -14.99 -9.65 12.75
C ILE A 134 -15.08 -10.28 11.36
N GLN A 135 -14.48 -11.46 11.16
CA GLN A 135 -14.57 -12.17 9.87
C GLN A 135 -16.00 -12.58 9.52
N ASP A 136 -16.77 -13.02 10.52
CA ASP A 136 -18.19 -13.34 10.36
C ASP A 136 -19.02 -12.10 10.00
N ARG A 137 -18.77 -10.95 10.66
CA ARG A 137 -19.35 -9.64 10.28
C ARG A 137 -19.01 -9.26 8.83
N ILE A 138 -17.74 -9.38 8.41
CA ILE A 138 -17.30 -9.11 7.03
C ILE A 138 -18.07 -9.99 6.04
N LYS A 139 -18.20 -11.28 6.34
CA LYS A 139 -18.93 -12.23 5.47
C LYS A 139 -20.40 -11.85 5.33
N ARG A 140 -21.07 -11.48 6.43
CA ARG A 140 -22.46 -11.01 6.41
C ARG A 140 -22.62 -9.72 5.61
N LEU A 141 -21.75 -8.73 5.83
CA LEU A 141 -21.79 -7.45 5.10
C LEU A 141 -21.58 -7.64 3.59
N LYS A 142 -20.64 -8.50 3.18
CA LYS A 142 -20.45 -8.84 1.76
C LYS A 142 -21.71 -9.44 1.14
N LYS A 143 -22.36 -10.38 1.85
CA LYS A 143 -23.60 -11.01 1.39
C LYS A 143 -24.76 -10.00 1.32
N MET A 144 -24.85 -9.09 2.29
CA MET A 144 -25.84 -8.01 2.30
C MET A 144 -25.64 -7.10 1.08
N ARG A 145 -24.40 -6.65 0.85
CA ARG A 145 -24.05 -5.78 -0.28
C ARG A 145 -24.40 -6.42 -1.62
N GLU A 146 -24.11 -7.71 -1.81
CA GLU A 146 -24.43 -8.43 -3.04
C GLU A 146 -25.93 -8.51 -3.33
N LYS A 147 -26.76 -8.58 -2.28
CA LYS A 147 -28.21 -8.53 -2.44
C LYS A 147 -28.68 -7.14 -2.81
N LEU A 148 -28.16 -6.12 -2.11
CA LEU A 148 -28.55 -4.73 -2.34
C LEU A 148 -28.04 -4.18 -3.67
N SER A 149 -26.88 -4.61 -4.16
CA SER A 149 -26.36 -4.21 -5.48
C SER A 149 -27.33 -4.56 -6.59
N ILE A 150 -27.95 -5.76 -6.54
CA ILE A 150 -28.96 -6.20 -7.50
C ILE A 150 -30.22 -5.34 -7.39
N THR A 151 -30.73 -5.13 -6.17
CA THR A 151 -31.96 -4.35 -5.95
C THR A 151 -31.81 -2.87 -6.31
N ILE A 152 -30.66 -2.28 -5.98
CA ILE A 152 -30.37 -0.85 -6.21
C ILE A 152 -29.85 -0.65 -7.65
N GLY A 153 -29.34 -1.68 -8.32
CA GLY A 153 -28.75 -1.57 -9.66
C GLY A 153 -27.44 -0.77 -9.65
N ILE A 154 -26.59 -1.01 -8.64
CA ILE A 154 -25.28 -0.39 -8.47
C ILE A 154 -24.24 -1.47 -8.23
N GLU A 155 -23.05 -1.32 -8.83
CA GLU A 155 -21.94 -2.25 -8.66
C GLU A 155 -21.59 -2.41 -7.16
N PRO A 156 -21.39 -3.65 -6.67
CA PRO A 156 -21.15 -3.88 -5.24
C PRO A 156 -20.02 -3.03 -4.65
N GLY A 157 -18.88 -2.95 -5.32
CA GLY A 157 -17.73 -2.14 -4.88
C GLY A 157 -18.05 -0.65 -4.73
N PHE A 158 -18.86 -0.08 -5.63
CA PHE A 158 -19.35 1.30 -5.54
C PHE A 158 -20.33 1.48 -4.38
N LEU A 159 -21.19 0.49 -4.13
CA LEU A 159 -22.13 0.53 -3.02
C LEU A 159 -21.42 0.49 -1.66
N LEU A 160 -20.47 -0.43 -1.49
CA LEU A 160 -19.68 -0.57 -0.26
C LEU A 160 -18.38 -1.35 -0.53
N ASN A 161 -17.24 -0.64 -0.62
CA ASN A 161 -15.95 -1.26 -0.93
C ASN A 161 -15.43 -2.16 0.22
N ASN A 162 -14.44 -3.02 -0.08
CA ASN A 162 -13.92 -3.98 0.90
C ASN A 162 -13.23 -3.34 2.12
N ALA A 163 -12.60 -2.16 1.95
CA ALA A 163 -11.96 -1.44 3.04
C ALA A 163 -13.00 -0.90 4.02
N LEU A 164 -14.10 -0.35 3.50
CA LEU A 164 -15.22 0.17 4.28
C LEU A 164 -15.98 -0.96 4.99
N ILE A 165 -16.21 -2.10 4.32
CA ILE A 165 -16.72 -3.33 4.97
C ILE A 165 -15.84 -3.73 6.15
N GLY A 166 -14.52 -3.72 5.97
CA GLY A 166 -13.57 -4.05 7.03
C GLY A 166 -13.67 -3.10 8.22
N SER A 167 -13.74 -1.80 7.95
CA SER A 167 -13.85 -0.75 8.97
C SER A 167 -15.17 -0.83 9.74
N ILE A 168 -16.30 -0.99 9.04
CA ILE A 168 -17.62 -1.18 9.64
C ILE A 168 -17.67 -2.45 10.49
N ALA A 169 -17.12 -3.56 9.97
CA ALA A 169 -17.08 -4.82 10.71
C ALA A 169 -16.23 -4.71 11.97
N PHE A 170 -15.12 -3.96 11.94
CA PHE A 170 -14.26 -3.73 13.08
C PHE A 170 -14.94 -2.83 14.13
N GLN A 171 -15.41 -1.65 13.72
CA GLN A 171 -15.97 -0.64 14.63
C GLN A 171 -17.36 -0.99 15.17
N LYS A 172 -18.15 -1.80 14.43
CA LYS A 172 -19.49 -2.26 14.82
C LYS A 172 -20.41 -1.10 15.25
N PRO A 173 -20.68 -0.12 14.36
CA PRO A 173 -21.57 0.99 14.69
C PRO A 173 -22.97 0.48 15.06
N ALA A 174 -23.56 1.10 16.09
CA ALA A 174 -24.90 0.75 16.56
C ALA A 174 -25.98 1.67 15.98
N THR A 175 -25.61 2.87 15.55
CA THR A 175 -26.50 3.92 15.06
C THR A 175 -26.07 4.45 13.69
N LEU A 176 -26.94 5.21 13.01
CA LEU A 176 -26.61 5.84 11.72
C LEU A 176 -25.57 6.95 11.92
N GLU A 177 -25.64 7.64 13.05
CA GLU A 177 -24.69 8.66 13.49
C GLU A 177 -23.30 8.04 13.72
N ASP A 178 -23.23 6.85 14.32
CA ASP A 178 -21.96 6.13 14.48
C ASP A 178 -21.40 5.65 13.13
N LEU A 179 -22.28 5.30 12.19
CA LEU A 179 -21.86 4.92 10.85
C LEU A 179 -21.24 6.11 10.10
N LEU A 180 -21.80 7.32 10.23
CA LEU A 180 -21.24 8.54 9.64
C LEU A 180 -19.89 8.96 10.23
N LYS A 181 -19.58 8.56 11.48
CA LYS A 181 -18.26 8.82 12.09
C LYS A 181 -17.14 7.96 11.49
N ILE A 182 -17.49 6.90 10.75
CA ILE A 182 -16.49 6.02 10.12
C ILE A 182 -15.90 6.73 8.90
N GLU A 183 -14.57 6.84 8.88
CA GLU A 183 -13.85 7.44 7.77
C GLU A 183 -14.27 6.82 6.43
N ASN A 184 -14.50 7.66 5.43
CA ASN A 184 -14.92 7.30 4.07
C ASN A 184 -16.34 6.70 3.94
N VAL A 185 -17.18 6.71 4.97
CA VAL A 185 -18.63 6.56 4.80
C VAL A 185 -19.22 7.81 4.14
N ARG A 186 -20.12 7.62 3.18
CA ARG A 186 -20.83 8.69 2.47
C ARG A 186 -22.20 8.92 3.07
N HIS A 187 -22.73 10.14 3.00
CA HIS A 187 -24.08 10.45 3.46
C HIS A 187 -25.11 9.66 2.67
N TRP A 188 -24.97 9.62 1.35
CA TRP A 188 -25.90 8.87 0.50
C TRP A 188 -25.89 7.36 0.81
N GLN A 189 -24.76 6.79 1.23
CA GLN A 189 -24.69 5.38 1.63
C GLN A 189 -25.46 5.13 2.92
N VAL A 190 -25.38 6.05 3.89
CA VAL A 190 -26.12 5.94 5.15
C VAL A 190 -27.62 6.04 4.89
N GLU A 191 -28.04 6.99 4.05
CA GLU A 191 -29.44 7.14 3.65
C GLU A 191 -29.96 5.90 2.90
N ALA A 192 -29.21 5.40 1.92
CA ALA A 192 -29.65 4.32 1.06
C ALA A 192 -29.61 2.94 1.73
N ILE A 193 -28.57 2.66 2.53
CA ILE A 193 -28.28 1.31 3.03
C ILE A 193 -27.88 1.24 4.51
N GLY A 194 -27.82 2.35 5.24
CA GLY A 194 -27.37 2.41 6.63
C GLY A 194 -28.18 1.51 7.56
N GLY A 195 -29.52 1.52 7.43
CA GLY A 195 -30.38 0.64 8.23
C GLY A 195 -30.11 -0.85 7.99
N LYS A 196 -29.81 -1.24 6.75
CA LYS A 196 -29.43 -2.63 6.42
C LYS A 196 -28.05 -2.99 6.97
N ILE A 197 -27.12 -2.06 7.01
CA ILE A 197 -25.80 -2.24 7.63
C ILE A 197 -25.95 -2.55 9.13
N ILE A 198 -26.65 -1.68 9.87
CA ILE A 198 -26.84 -1.85 11.33
C ILE A 198 -27.55 -3.17 11.64
N SER A 199 -28.63 -3.47 10.93
CA SER A 199 -29.35 -4.75 11.06
C SER A 199 -28.41 -5.95 10.82
N THR A 200 -27.58 -5.90 9.78
CA THR A 200 -26.63 -6.98 9.44
C THR A 200 -25.56 -7.19 10.52
N LEU A 201 -25.17 -6.13 11.23
CA LEU A 201 -24.21 -6.18 12.34
C LEU A 201 -24.83 -6.76 13.62
N GLY A 202 -26.12 -6.49 13.87
CA GLY A 202 -26.86 -6.93 15.06
C GLY A 202 -27.12 -8.44 15.13
N TYR A 203 -27.13 -9.14 13.99
CA TYR A 203 -27.27 -10.60 13.98
C TYR A 203 -25.98 -11.30 14.44
N CYS A 204 -25.96 -11.81 15.68
CA CYS A 204 -25.02 -12.86 16.08
C CYS A 204 -25.69 -14.22 15.84
N LYS A 205 -25.05 -15.12 15.08
CA LYS A 205 -25.38 -16.54 15.19
C LYS A 205 -24.84 -17.00 16.55
N SER A 206 -25.76 -17.36 17.45
CA SER A 206 -25.45 -18.13 18.66
C SER A 206 -24.84 -19.47 18.29
#